data_AF-A0A258UBQ8-F1
#
_entry.id   AF-A0A258UBQ8-F1
#
_cell.length_a   1.000
_cell.length_b   1.000
_cell.length_c   1.000
_cell.angle_alpha   90.00
_cell.angle_beta   90.00
_cell.angle_gamma   90.00
#
_symmetry.space_group_name_H-M   'P 1'
#
loop_
_entity.id
_entity.type
_entity.pdbx_description
1 polymer ?
#
loop_
_entity_poly.entity_id
_entity_poly.type
_entity_poly.pdbx_seq_one_letter_code
_entity_poly.pdbx_strand_id
1 'polypeptide(L)' 'MDLAFKCNDKDYSQINRVELGKVNFSVSYLSLIAEALEVTPAELLL' A
#
# COMPACT_ATOMS: atom_id res chain seq x y z
N MET A 1 0.97 11.18 -0.80
CA MET A 1 0.99 11.01 0.66
C MET A 1 -0.36 10.51 1.16
N ASP A 2 -1.29 10.17 0.27
CA ASP A 2 -2.66 9.77 0.63
C ASP A 2 -2.72 8.30 1.00
N LEU A 3 -1.87 7.46 0.39
CA LEU A 3 -1.93 6.01 0.62
C LEU A 3 -1.54 5.64 2.05
N ALA A 4 -0.49 6.26 2.60
CA ALA A 4 -0.06 5.99 3.98
C ALA A 4 -1.13 6.38 5.01
N PHE A 5 -1.80 7.52 4.80
CA PHE A 5 -2.93 7.94 5.63
C PHE A 5 -4.13 6.99 5.50
N LYS A 6 -4.48 6.58 4.27
CA LYS A 6 -5.56 5.60 4.03
C LYS A 6 -5.26 4.23 4.65
N CYS A 7 -3.99 3.87 4.80
CA CYS A 7 -3.55 2.66 5.49
C CYS A 7 -3.48 2.80 7.03
N ASN A 8 -4.16 3.81 7.62
CA ASN A 8 -4.19 4.10 9.05
C ASN A 8 -2.79 4.34 9.67
N ASP A 9 -1.88 4.97 8.93
CA ASP A 9 -0.49 5.23 9.34
C ASP A 9 0.33 3.98 9.72
N LYS A 10 -0.18 2.79 9.42
CA LYS A 10 0.51 1.53 9.67
C LYS A 10 1.79 1.49 8.84
N ASP A 11 2.94 1.44 9.50
CA ASP A 11 4.25 1.53 8.86
C ASP A 11 4.33 2.67 7.83
N TYR A 12 3.89 3.87 8.24
CA TYR A 12 3.88 5.08 7.43
C TYR A 12 5.14 5.23 6.57
N SER A 13 6.33 5.00 7.14
CA SER A 13 7.59 5.14 6.41
C SER A 13 7.73 4.16 5.24
N GLN A 14 7.22 2.94 5.36
CA GLN A 14 7.28 1.93 4.30
C GLN A 14 6.22 2.21 3.25
N ILE A 15 4.98 2.47 3.66
CA ILE A 15 3.88 2.73 2.72
C ILE A 15 4.13 4.03 1.94
N ASN A 16 4.71 5.06 2.56
CA ASN A 16 5.11 6.28 1.85
C ASN A 16 6.21 5.99 0.82
N ARG A 17 7.15 5.07 1.09
CA ARG A 17 8.15 4.66 0.09
C ARG A 17 7.52 3.86 -1.05
N VAL A 18 6.50 3.05 -0.77
CA VAL A 18 5.72 2.32 -1.78
C VAL A 18 4.95 3.30 -2.66
N GLU A 19 4.27 4.28 -2.06
CA GLU A 19 3.54 5.33 -2.78
C GLU A 19 4.45 6.16 -3.70
N LEU A 20 5.70 6.39 -3.28
CA LEU A 20 6.72 7.08 -4.07
C LEU A 20 7.41 6.17 -5.10
N GLY A 21 7.03 4.88 -5.21
CA GLY A 21 7.65 3.91 -6.11
C GLY A 21 9.11 3.58 -5.77
N LYS A 22 9.58 3.89 -4.55
CA LYS A 22 10.98 3.67 -4.13
C LYS A 22 11.24 2.22 -3.71
N VAL A 23 10.22 1.54 -3.23
CA VAL A 23 10.27 0.14 -2.79
C VAL A 23 8.98 -0.56 -3.18
N ASN A 24 9.05 -1.88 -3.42
CA ASN A 24 7.86 -2.71 -3.49
C ASN A 24 7.35 -3.02 -2.08
N PHE A 25 6.06 -3.36 -1.98
CA PHE A 25 5.46 -3.83 -0.73
C PHE A 25 5.61 -5.35 -0.59
N SER A 26 5.68 -5.85 0.64
CA SER A 26 5.59 -7.29 0.92
C SER A 26 4.14 -7.75 0.93
N VAL A 27 3.90 -9.05 0.69
CA VAL A 27 2.55 -9.64 0.64
C VAL A 27 1.70 -9.34 1.90
N SER A 28 2.33 -9.11 3.05
CA SER A 28 1.68 -8.70 4.30
C SER A 28 0.93 -7.36 4.22
N TYR A 29 1.30 -6.49 3.27
CA TYR A 29 0.61 -5.22 3.02
C TYR A 29 -0.37 -5.29 1.85
N LEU A 30 -0.44 -6.41 1.12
CA LEU A 30 -1.27 -6.52 -0.09
C LEU A 30 -2.74 -6.22 0.21
N SER A 31 -3.31 -6.88 1.22
CA SER A 31 -4.71 -6.65 1.61
C SER A 31 -4.95 -5.23 2.10
N LEU A 32 -4.00 -4.67 2.87
CA LEU A 32 -4.11 -3.32 3.41
C LEU A 32 -4.11 -2.26 2.29
N ILE A 33 -3.18 -2.40 1.34
CA ILE A 33 -3.05 -1.48 0.22
C ILE A 33 -4.24 -1.63 -0.74
N ALA A 34 -4.69 -2.87 -1.00
CA ALA A 34 -5.85 -3.14 -1.84
C ALA A 34 -7.13 -2.51 -1.25
N GLU A 35 -7.35 -2.67 0.05
CA GLU A 35 -8.48 -2.05 0.77
C GLU A 35 -8.41 -0.53 0.72
N ALA A 36 -7.23 0.06 1.00
CA ALA A 36 -7.02 1.50 0.94
C ALA A 36 -7.22 2.10 -0.47
N LEU A 37 -7.01 1.32 -1.51
CA LEU A 37 -7.18 1.72 -2.91
C LEU A 37 -8.55 1.33 -3.48
N GLU A 38 -9.39 0.64 -2.72
CA GLU A 38 -10.70 0.12 -3.16
C GLU A 38 -10.61 -0.79 -4.40
N VAL A 39 -9.50 -1.54 -4.52
CA VAL A 39 -9.26 -2.49 -5.63
C VAL A 39 -9.15 -3.91 -5.09
N THR A 40 -9.26 -4.90 -5.98
CA THR A 40 -8.99 -6.29 -5.63
C THR A 40 -7.48 -6.53 -5.55
N PRO A 41 -6.99 -7.40 -4.65
CA PRO A 41 -5.56 -7.73 -4.55
C PRO A 41 -4.91 -8.20 -5.85
N ALA A 42 -5.68 -8.82 -6.75
CA ALA A 42 -5.19 -9.28 -8.04
C ALA A 42 -4.76 -8.12 -8.96
N GLU A 43 -5.41 -6.97 -8.85
CA GLU A 43 -5.09 -5.77 -9.64
C GLU A 43 -3.74 -5.15 -9.25
N LEU A 44 -3.18 -5.50 -8.08
CA LEU A 44 -1.87 -5.04 -7.62
C LEU A 44 -0.71 -6.00 -7.99
N LEU A 45 -1.01 -7.16 -8.57
CA LEU A 45 -0.04 -8.21 -8.90
C LEU A 45 0.18 -8.36 -10.42
N LEU A 46 -0.60 -7.65 -11.24
CA LEU A 46 -0.54 -7.62 -12.70
C LEU A 46 0.47 -6.57 -13.19
#